data_AF-A0A246A910-F1
#
_entry.id   AF-A0A246A910-F1
#
_cell.length_a   1.000
_cell.length_b   1.000
_cell.length_c   1.000
_cell.angle_alpha   90.00
_cell.angle_beta   90.00
_cell.angle_gamma   90.00
#
_symmetry.space_group_name_H-M   'P 1'
#
loop_
_entity.id
_entity.type
_entity.pdbx_description
1 polymer ?
#
loop_
_entity_poly.entity_id
_entity_poly.type
_entity_poly.pdbx_seq_one_letter_code
_entity_poly.pdbx_strand_id
1 'polypeptide(L)'
;MNLVTVKGQNYSFDFYEGTFNFNADSSLSVPVSEMASAGEVKQFYARIATAHYDDLISNLKSYQEKHHLNDWIYYQLIRKVAEQISPKSENYFRYTLYKWFILNKCGYDARLATGNNQVIFYIRNEEDISDIPFFMIDRKKYMCLNYHDYGKLFKQADAYKPIDIAIPEAKNQFSYKVTRMPDFKPEGYEDKNIEFSYRQKNYHFKLKVNKEVQNIFKNYPVVDFESYFNIPLSRETYSSLIPTLKENLKKMDQKNGIDYLMRFTRYAFLYEDDGENLGKEKRNAPEQTLLSQYSDCDDRAALFFYLVKEIYNLPMVAVLYPEHLTIAVNLDKPVGNTLTYNGRQYSFCEPTPQIRDLKIGQISSSLKHSKFEIVYAYEPKRTAN
;
A
#
# COMPACT_ATOMS: atom_id res chain seq x y z
N MET A 1 -6.81 28.66 -40.50
CA MET A 1 -6.49 27.95 -39.24
C MET A 1 -5.01 27.66 -39.24
N ASN A 2 -4.23 28.33 -38.39
CA ASN A 2 -2.80 28.04 -38.26
C ASN A 2 -2.66 26.68 -37.56
N LEU A 3 -2.18 25.68 -38.29
CA LEU A 3 -1.71 24.42 -37.73
C LEU A 3 -0.45 24.74 -36.91
N VAL A 4 -0.61 24.90 -35.60
CA VAL A 4 0.52 24.87 -34.68
C VAL A 4 1.01 23.43 -34.67
N THR A 5 2.08 23.16 -35.41
CA THR A 5 2.80 21.88 -35.32
C THR A 5 3.45 21.82 -33.95
N VAL A 6 2.73 21.28 -32.96
CA VAL A 6 3.31 20.94 -31.66
C VAL A 6 4.41 19.93 -31.96
N LYS A 7 5.66 20.23 -31.59
CA LYS A 7 6.76 19.27 -31.68
C LYS A 7 6.65 18.30 -30.50
N GLY A 8 7.05 17.05 -30.70
CA GLY A 8 7.14 16.08 -29.60
C GLY A 8 8.00 16.64 -28.46
N GLN A 9 7.55 16.42 -27.22
CA GLN A 9 8.19 16.98 -26.03
C GLN A 9 8.94 15.88 -25.29
N ASN A 10 10.19 16.16 -24.92
CA ASN A 10 10.98 15.27 -24.06
C ASN A 10 10.70 15.63 -22.61
N TYR A 11 10.32 14.62 -21.83
CA TYR A 11 10.10 14.75 -20.39
C TYR A 11 11.10 13.88 -19.65
N SER A 12 11.51 14.40 -18.50
CA SER A 12 12.40 13.71 -17.57
C SER A 12 11.99 14.07 -16.16
N PHE A 13 11.82 13.08 -15.30
CA PHE A 13 11.58 13.32 -13.88
C PHE A 13 12.16 12.19 -13.03
N ASP A 14 12.49 12.54 -11.79
CA ASP A 14 12.90 11.56 -10.80
C ASP A 14 11.70 10.73 -10.31
N PHE A 15 11.94 9.43 -10.23
CA PHE A 15 11.02 8.45 -9.71
C PHE A 15 11.79 7.51 -8.79
N TYR A 16 11.75 7.82 -7.50
CA TYR A 16 12.53 7.18 -6.46
C TYR A 16 14.04 7.20 -6.81
N GLU A 17 14.75 6.07 -6.80
CA GLU A 17 16.17 5.98 -7.14
C GLU A 17 16.51 6.33 -8.61
N GLY A 18 15.55 6.25 -9.52
CA GLY A 18 15.81 6.36 -10.95
C GLY A 18 15.26 7.64 -11.56
N THR A 19 15.70 7.94 -12.78
CA THR A 19 15.09 8.98 -13.62
C THR A 19 14.30 8.31 -14.73
N PHE A 20 13.00 8.63 -14.82
CA PHE A 20 12.17 8.20 -15.94
C PHE A 20 12.25 9.23 -17.05
N ASN A 21 12.58 8.78 -18.26
CA ASN A 21 12.69 9.62 -19.44
C ASN A 21 11.74 9.09 -20.50
N PHE A 22 11.01 9.98 -21.15
CA PHE A 22 10.17 9.62 -22.28
C PHE A 22 10.00 10.79 -23.25
N ASN A 23 9.74 10.47 -24.51
CA ASN A 23 9.26 11.43 -25.49
C ASN A 23 7.73 11.29 -25.56
N ALA A 24 7.00 12.40 -25.46
CA ALA A 24 5.60 12.44 -25.84
C ALA A 24 5.50 12.98 -27.27
N ASP A 25 5.16 12.10 -28.21
CA ASP A 25 4.86 12.51 -29.58
C ASP A 25 3.68 13.49 -29.58
N SER A 26 3.68 14.44 -30.52
CA SER A 26 2.63 15.46 -30.54
C SER A 26 1.24 14.90 -30.86
N SER A 27 1.16 13.73 -31.49
CA SER A 27 -0.10 12.99 -31.66
C SER A 27 -0.71 12.54 -30.33
N LEU A 28 0.07 12.50 -29.24
CA LEU A 28 -0.46 12.24 -27.90
C LEU A 28 -1.23 13.42 -27.35
N SER A 29 -1.16 14.63 -27.92
CA SER A 29 -1.95 15.78 -27.47
C SER A 29 -3.37 15.70 -27.99
N VAL A 30 -4.27 15.13 -27.19
CA VAL A 30 -5.69 14.97 -27.57
C VAL A 30 -6.53 15.98 -26.80
N PRO A 31 -7.21 16.92 -27.49
CA PRO A 31 -8.12 17.84 -26.84
C PRO A 31 -9.37 17.08 -26.38
N VAL A 32 -9.80 17.34 -25.15
CA VAL A 32 -10.98 16.76 -24.51
C VAL A 32 -11.71 17.89 -23.77
N SER A 33 -13.04 17.86 -23.80
CA SER A 33 -13.88 18.75 -22.98
C SER A 33 -13.55 18.63 -21.48
N GLU A 34 -13.87 19.64 -20.69
CA GLU A 34 -13.84 19.53 -19.22
C GLU A 34 -15.02 18.71 -18.67
N MET A 35 -16.12 18.64 -19.43
CA MET A 35 -17.32 17.90 -19.02
C MET A 35 -17.20 16.41 -19.37
N ALA A 36 -17.26 15.56 -18.35
CA ALA A 36 -17.15 14.12 -18.53
C ALA A 36 -18.41 13.54 -19.20
N SER A 37 -18.23 12.87 -20.34
CA SER A 37 -19.32 12.15 -21.02
C SER A 37 -18.80 10.92 -21.78
N ALA A 38 -19.67 9.94 -21.98
CA ALA A 38 -19.35 8.74 -22.77
C ALA A 38 -18.94 9.07 -24.21
N GLY A 39 -19.51 10.13 -24.80
CA GLY A 39 -19.15 10.59 -26.14
C GLY A 39 -17.71 11.08 -26.20
N GLU A 40 -17.30 11.89 -25.22
CA GLU A 40 -15.92 12.40 -25.13
C GLU A 40 -14.91 11.28 -24.90
N VAL A 41 -15.22 10.28 -24.06
CA VAL A 41 -14.34 9.11 -23.86
C VAL A 41 -14.12 8.35 -25.17
N LYS A 42 -15.18 8.09 -25.94
CA LYS A 42 -15.10 7.39 -27.23
C LYS A 42 -14.29 8.19 -28.25
N GLN A 43 -14.49 9.51 -28.32
CA GLN A 43 -13.72 10.38 -29.21
C GLN A 43 -12.25 10.45 -28.82
N PHE A 44 -11.95 10.57 -27.52
CA PHE A 44 -10.58 10.52 -27.01
C PHE A 44 -9.92 9.21 -27.42
N TYR A 45 -10.56 8.06 -27.14
CA TYR A 45 -10.01 6.75 -27.48
C TYR A 45 -9.75 6.60 -28.98
N ALA A 46 -10.70 7.00 -29.83
CA ALA A 46 -10.54 6.93 -31.28
C ALA A 46 -9.35 7.74 -31.80
N ARG A 47 -9.01 8.87 -31.16
CA ARG A 47 -7.86 9.71 -31.53
C ARG A 47 -6.54 9.18 -30.96
N ILE A 48 -6.51 8.87 -29.67
CA ILE A 48 -5.28 8.42 -29.00
C ILE A 48 -4.86 7.03 -29.49
N ALA A 49 -5.79 6.18 -29.92
CA ALA A 49 -5.49 4.85 -30.45
C ALA A 49 -4.72 4.88 -31.80
N THR A 50 -4.72 6.01 -32.51
CA THR A 50 -3.93 6.20 -33.73
C THR A 50 -2.66 7.03 -33.49
N ALA A 51 -2.38 7.41 -32.24
CA ALA A 51 -1.21 8.20 -31.87
C ALA A 51 0.04 7.31 -31.75
N HIS A 52 1.22 7.92 -31.81
CA HIS A 52 2.50 7.23 -31.64
C HIS A 52 2.84 7.06 -30.15
N TYR A 53 2.12 6.17 -29.46
CA TYR A 53 2.31 5.91 -28.02
C TYR A 53 3.25 4.74 -27.72
N ASP A 54 3.66 3.95 -28.71
CA ASP A 54 4.36 2.67 -28.48
C ASP A 54 5.69 2.85 -27.72
N ASP A 55 6.46 3.89 -28.03
CA ASP A 55 7.71 4.20 -27.31
C ASP A 55 7.46 4.55 -25.84
N LEU A 56 6.39 5.30 -25.55
CA LEU A 56 6.01 5.60 -24.16
C LEU A 56 5.68 4.32 -23.40
N ILE A 57 4.87 3.43 -24.00
CA ILE A 57 4.47 2.17 -23.37
C ILE A 57 5.67 1.24 -23.20
N SER A 58 6.56 1.17 -24.18
CA SER A 58 7.81 0.40 -24.12
C SER A 58 8.73 0.90 -23.02
N ASN A 59 8.93 2.23 -22.91
CA ASN A 59 9.73 2.84 -21.85
C ASN A 59 9.14 2.57 -20.46
N LEU A 60 7.81 2.69 -20.31
CA LEU A 60 7.11 2.40 -19.06
C LEU A 60 7.31 0.93 -18.63
N LYS A 61 7.11 -0.04 -19.54
CA LYS A 61 7.31 -1.47 -19.25
C LYS A 61 8.77 -1.78 -18.92
N SER A 62 9.71 -1.25 -19.71
CA SER A 62 11.15 -1.41 -19.47
C SER A 62 11.56 -0.87 -18.10
N TYR A 63 10.99 0.26 -17.68
CA TYR A 63 11.25 0.82 -16.36
C TYR A 63 10.62 -0.03 -15.25
N GLN A 64 9.40 -0.53 -15.44
CA GLN A 64 8.73 -1.44 -14.50
C GLN A 64 9.59 -2.70 -14.25
N GLU A 65 10.09 -3.32 -15.32
CA GLU A 65 10.91 -4.52 -15.27
C GLU A 65 12.27 -4.24 -14.61
N LYS A 66 12.96 -3.19 -15.05
CA LYS A 66 14.29 -2.81 -14.54
C LYS A 66 14.29 -2.53 -13.03
N HIS A 67 13.27 -1.84 -12.55
CA HIS A 67 13.16 -1.47 -11.13
C HIS A 67 12.27 -2.44 -10.32
N HIS A 68 11.78 -3.52 -10.95
CA HIS A 68 10.88 -4.52 -10.36
C HIS A 68 9.71 -3.89 -9.59
N LEU A 69 9.02 -2.93 -10.23
CA LEU A 69 7.89 -2.25 -9.61
C LEU A 69 6.66 -3.18 -9.57
N ASN A 70 6.08 -3.35 -8.38
CA ASN A 70 4.72 -3.91 -8.27
C ASN A 70 3.69 -2.94 -8.85
N ASP A 71 2.48 -3.45 -9.13
CA ASP A 71 1.47 -2.70 -9.88
C ASP A 71 1.06 -1.40 -9.18
N TRP A 72 1.00 -1.39 -7.84
CA TRP A 72 0.70 -0.17 -7.07
C TRP A 72 1.74 0.94 -7.28
N ILE A 73 3.02 0.61 -7.20
CA ILE A 73 4.11 1.56 -7.44
C ILE A 73 4.17 1.94 -8.92
N TYR A 74 3.98 0.99 -9.82
CA TYR A 74 3.93 1.23 -11.25
C TYR A 74 2.79 2.19 -11.63
N TYR A 75 1.63 2.07 -10.97
CA TYR A 75 0.55 3.03 -11.13
C TYR A 75 0.95 4.44 -10.68
N GLN A 76 1.78 4.61 -9.64
CA GLN A 76 2.30 5.94 -9.29
C GLN A 76 3.18 6.53 -10.40
N LEU A 77 3.95 5.69 -11.12
CA LEU A 77 4.71 6.13 -12.30
C LEU A 77 3.77 6.60 -13.41
N ILE A 78 2.74 5.80 -13.73
CA ILE A 78 1.73 6.14 -14.74
C ILE A 78 1.01 7.45 -14.37
N ARG A 79 0.69 7.67 -13.09
CA ARG A 79 0.11 8.93 -12.61
C ARG A 79 1.03 10.12 -12.86
N LYS A 80 2.34 9.98 -12.60
CA LYS A 80 3.32 11.05 -12.90
C LYS A 80 3.43 11.32 -14.39
N VAL A 81 3.45 10.27 -15.24
CA VAL A 81 3.46 10.42 -16.70
C VAL A 81 2.21 11.14 -17.19
N ALA A 82 1.02 10.72 -16.73
CA ALA A 82 -0.23 11.38 -17.09
C ALA A 82 -0.24 12.86 -16.66
N GLU A 83 0.35 13.18 -15.50
CA GLU A 83 0.48 14.57 -15.03
C GLU A 83 1.37 15.41 -15.95
N GLN A 84 2.45 14.84 -16.50
CA GLN A 84 3.33 15.55 -17.44
C GLN A 84 2.65 15.81 -18.80
N ILE A 85 1.86 14.85 -19.30
CA ILE A 85 1.20 14.95 -20.61
C ILE A 85 -0.08 15.80 -20.52
N SER A 86 -0.85 15.63 -19.46
CA SER A 86 -2.12 16.31 -19.23
C SER A 86 -2.29 16.61 -17.74
N PRO A 87 -1.79 17.75 -17.25
CA PRO A 87 -1.84 18.11 -15.84
C PRO A 87 -3.25 18.00 -15.25
N LYS A 88 -3.35 17.45 -14.04
CA LYS A 88 -4.63 17.27 -13.34
C LYS A 88 -5.32 18.61 -13.08
N SER A 89 -4.54 19.65 -12.81
CA SER A 89 -5.02 21.01 -12.54
C SER A 89 -5.63 21.70 -13.76
N GLU A 90 -5.24 21.31 -14.98
CA GLU A 90 -5.78 21.88 -16.21
C GLU A 90 -7.07 21.18 -16.64
N ASN A 91 -7.08 19.85 -16.65
CA ASN A 91 -8.27 19.08 -17.00
C ASN A 91 -8.22 17.69 -16.32
N TYR A 92 -8.97 17.56 -15.22
CA TYR A 92 -9.06 16.33 -14.44
C TYR A 92 -9.58 15.13 -15.27
N PHE A 93 -10.56 15.37 -16.14
CA PHE A 93 -11.15 14.32 -16.96
C PHE A 93 -10.13 13.78 -17.95
N ARG A 94 -9.45 14.67 -18.68
CA ARG A 94 -8.38 14.34 -19.60
C ARG A 94 -7.22 13.62 -18.89
N TYR A 95 -6.77 14.12 -17.74
CA TYR A 95 -5.78 13.44 -16.89
C TYR A 95 -6.18 11.98 -16.58
N THR A 96 -7.45 11.77 -16.22
CA THR A 96 -7.98 10.43 -15.92
C THR A 96 -8.03 9.53 -17.15
N LEU A 97 -8.35 10.09 -18.33
CA LEU A 97 -8.33 9.36 -19.59
C LEU A 97 -6.92 8.89 -19.98
N TYR A 98 -5.88 9.69 -19.78
CA TYR A 98 -4.50 9.25 -20.02
C TYR A 98 -4.09 8.11 -19.07
N LYS A 99 -4.41 8.20 -17.78
CA LYS A 99 -4.14 7.10 -16.82
C LYS A 99 -4.82 5.80 -17.27
N TRP A 100 -6.11 5.87 -17.62
CA TRP A 100 -6.89 4.74 -18.11
C TRP A 100 -6.29 4.14 -19.38
N PHE A 101 -5.99 4.98 -20.37
CA PHE A 101 -5.43 4.55 -21.63
C PHE A 101 -4.07 3.85 -21.44
N ILE A 102 -3.15 4.49 -20.72
CA ILE A 102 -1.81 3.96 -20.47
C ILE A 102 -1.90 2.63 -19.72
N LEU A 103 -2.71 2.51 -18.66
CA LEU A 103 -2.89 1.24 -17.94
C LEU A 103 -3.38 0.11 -18.86
N ASN A 104 -4.35 0.39 -19.73
CA ASN A 104 -4.84 -0.59 -20.69
C ASN A 104 -3.77 -0.99 -21.72
N LYS A 105 -3.00 -0.04 -22.25
CA LYS A 105 -1.87 -0.32 -23.17
C LYS A 105 -0.71 -1.04 -22.48
N CYS A 106 -0.56 -0.88 -21.17
CA CYS A 106 0.34 -1.69 -20.37
C CYS A 106 -0.19 -3.11 -20.09
N GLY A 107 -1.46 -3.39 -20.44
CA GLY A 107 -2.06 -4.73 -20.40
C GLY A 107 -3.08 -4.94 -19.28
N TYR A 108 -3.33 -3.95 -18.42
CA TYR A 108 -4.30 -4.07 -17.33
C TYR A 108 -5.73 -3.82 -17.80
N ASP A 109 -6.67 -4.63 -17.36
CA ASP A 109 -8.10 -4.47 -17.68
C ASP A 109 -8.70 -3.33 -16.83
N ALA A 110 -8.69 -2.11 -17.40
CA ALA A 110 -9.18 -0.91 -16.74
C ALA A 110 -10.39 -0.33 -17.47
N ARG A 111 -11.41 0.11 -16.72
CA ARG A 111 -12.72 0.53 -17.24
C ARG A 111 -13.05 1.94 -16.80
N LEU A 112 -13.90 2.61 -17.57
CA LEU A 112 -14.43 3.92 -17.22
C LEU A 112 -15.95 3.86 -17.11
N ALA A 113 -16.48 4.66 -16.20
CA ALA A 113 -17.88 5.03 -16.16
C ALA A 113 -18.00 6.55 -16.12
N THR A 114 -19.10 7.09 -16.65
CA THR A 114 -19.39 8.53 -16.55
C THR A 114 -20.79 8.76 -16.03
N GLY A 115 -20.96 9.85 -15.30
CA GLY A 115 -22.24 10.28 -14.75
C GLY A 115 -22.04 11.42 -13.76
N ASN A 116 -23.07 12.24 -13.53
CA ASN A 116 -22.99 13.41 -12.65
C ASN A 116 -21.80 14.36 -12.95
N ASN A 117 -21.47 14.53 -14.24
CA ASN A 117 -20.29 15.29 -14.69
C ASN A 117 -18.95 14.80 -14.09
N GLN A 118 -18.87 13.51 -13.74
CA GLN A 118 -17.68 12.86 -13.20
C GLN A 118 -17.25 11.69 -14.10
N VAL A 119 -15.97 11.33 -14.00
CA VAL A 119 -15.38 10.14 -14.59
C VAL A 119 -14.94 9.21 -13.47
N ILE A 120 -15.47 8.00 -13.44
CA ILE A 120 -15.06 6.99 -12.46
C ILE A 120 -14.15 6.00 -13.15
N PHE A 121 -12.98 5.78 -12.55
CA PHE A 121 -11.91 4.98 -13.09
C PHE A 121 -11.76 3.69 -12.30
N TYR A 122 -11.97 2.57 -12.98
CA TYR A 122 -11.95 1.25 -12.37
C TYR A 122 -10.83 0.37 -12.92
N ILE A 123 -10.34 -0.53 -12.10
CA ILE A 123 -9.31 -1.51 -12.46
C ILE A 123 -9.75 -2.91 -12.03
N ARG A 124 -9.53 -3.91 -12.88
CA ARG A 124 -9.82 -5.31 -12.52
C ARG A 124 -8.89 -5.76 -11.41
N ASN A 125 -9.45 -6.24 -10.30
CA ASN A 125 -8.71 -6.76 -9.16
C ASN A 125 -9.59 -7.77 -8.41
N GLU A 126 -9.00 -8.88 -7.96
CA GLU A 126 -9.72 -9.94 -7.24
C GLU A 126 -9.42 -9.95 -5.73
N GLU A 127 -8.48 -9.12 -5.26
CA GLU A 127 -8.04 -9.04 -3.86
C GLU A 127 -9.10 -8.41 -2.95
N ASP A 128 -9.06 -8.72 -1.65
CA ASP A 128 -10.02 -8.18 -0.69
C ASP A 128 -9.61 -6.77 -0.25
N ILE A 129 -10.51 -5.81 -0.51
CA ILE A 129 -10.31 -4.38 -0.31
C ILE A 129 -11.63 -3.80 0.18
N SER A 130 -11.62 -3.17 1.36
CA SER A 130 -12.86 -2.88 2.10
C SER A 130 -13.36 -1.44 2.00
N ASP A 131 -12.49 -0.47 1.71
CA ASP A 131 -12.78 0.96 1.87
C ASP A 131 -13.05 1.72 0.55
N ILE A 132 -12.97 1.03 -0.60
CA ILE A 132 -13.24 1.61 -1.92
C ILE A 132 -14.34 0.85 -2.68
N PRO A 133 -15.27 1.56 -3.37
CA PRO A 133 -16.35 0.93 -4.12
C PRO A 133 -15.84 0.04 -5.26
N PHE A 134 -16.63 -0.99 -5.59
CA PHE A 134 -16.39 -1.85 -6.74
C PHE A 134 -17.69 -2.17 -7.50
N PHE A 135 -17.55 -2.74 -8.69
CA PHE A 135 -18.65 -3.41 -9.38
C PHE A 135 -18.19 -4.77 -9.94
N MET A 136 -19.17 -5.59 -10.35
CA MET A 136 -18.93 -6.85 -11.04
C MET A 136 -19.36 -6.75 -12.50
N ILE A 137 -18.49 -7.15 -13.44
CA ILE A 137 -18.85 -7.41 -14.85
C ILE A 137 -18.39 -8.82 -15.17
N ASP A 138 -19.29 -9.67 -15.67
CA ASP A 138 -18.97 -11.06 -16.06
C ASP A 138 -18.19 -11.84 -15.00
N ARG A 139 -18.59 -11.71 -13.73
CA ARG A 139 -17.95 -12.29 -12.53
C ARG A 139 -16.52 -11.81 -12.25
N LYS A 140 -16.05 -10.75 -12.93
CA LYS A 140 -14.79 -10.07 -12.61
C LYS A 140 -15.07 -8.84 -11.77
N LYS A 141 -14.28 -8.65 -10.71
CA LYS A 141 -14.38 -7.50 -9.81
C LYS A 141 -13.53 -6.33 -10.32
N TYR A 142 -14.11 -5.14 -10.29
CA TYR A 142 -13.47 -3.91 -10.73
C TYR A 142 -13.53 -2.84 -9.62
N MET A 143 -12.36 -2.47 -9.09
CA MET A 143 -12.20 -1.57 -7.95
C MET A 143 -12.04 -0.11 -8.40
N CYS A 144 -12.64 0.83 -7.69
CA CYS A 144 -12.61 2.26 -8.01
C CYS A 144 -11.27 2.91 -7.62
N LEU A 145 -10.41 3.16 -8.61
CA LEU A 145 -9.03 3.62 -8.43
C LEU A 145 -8.92 5.11 -8.09
N ASN A 146 -9.92 5.92 -8.47
CA ASN A 146 -9.96 7.37 -8.22
C ASN A 146 -11.01 7.78 -7.18
N TYR A 147 -11.49 6.86 -6.34
CA TYR A 147 -12.45 7.16 -5.28
C TYR A 147 -12.00 8.31 -4.36
N HIS A 148 -10.70 8.33 -4.02
CA HIS A 148 -10.08 9.36 -3.19
C HIS A 148 -10.18 10.78 -3.76
N ASP A 149 -10.36 10.95 -5.08
CA ASP A 149 -10.52 12.27 -5.69
C ASP A 149 -11.93 12.86 -5.47
N TYR A 150 -12.93 12.02 -5.17
CA TYR A 150 -14.32 12.43 -4.99
C TYR A 150 -14.81 12.34 -3.54
N GLY A 151 -14.39 11.31 -2.79
CA GLY A 151 -14.80 11.10 -1.41
C GLY A 151 -16.33 11.19 -1.25
N LYS A 152 -16.80 12.15 -0.43
CA LYS A 152 -18.23 12.38 -0.17
C LYS A 152 -19.05 12.80 -1.41
N LEU A 153 -18.38 13.23 -2.50
CA LEU A 153 -19.03 13.57 -3.76
C LEU A 153 -19.35 12.32 -4.61
N PHE A 154 -18.78 11.16 -4.27
CA PHE A 154 -19.12 9.90 -4.92
C PHE A 154 -20.59 9.54 -4.63
N LYS A 155 -21.34 9.15 -5.67
CA LYS A 155 -22.76 8.83 -5.57
C LYS A 155 -22.99 7.31 -5.57
N GLN A 156 -24.17 6.91 -5.07
CA GLN A 156 -24.57 5.51 -4.96
C GLN A 156 -24.85 4.87 -6.33
N ALA A 157 -25.29 3.61 -6.32
CA ALA A 157 -25.60 2.81 -7.50
C ALA A 157 -26.46 3.56 -8.54
N ASP A 158 -26.25 3.24 -9.82
CA ASP A 158 -26.89 3.83 -11.02
C ASP A 158 -26.48 5.28 -11.37
N ALA A 159 -25.68 5.94 -10.53
CA ALA A 159 -25.15 7.27 -10.81
C ALA A 159 -24.16 7.31 -11.99
N TYR A 160 -23.45 6.20 -12.24
CA TYR A 160 -22.37 6.13 -13.22
C TYR A 160 -22.63 5.01 -14.21
N LYS A 161 -22.62 5.35 -15.51
CA LYS A 161 -22.86 4.40 -16.59
C LYS A 161 -21.52 3.92 -17.16
N PRO A 162 -21.24 2.60 -17.16
CA PRO A 162 -20.06 2.04 -17.79
C PRO A 162 -19.97 2.42 -19.27
N ILE A 163 -18.76 2.61 -19.77
CA ILE A 163 -18.49 2.92 -21.17
C ILE A 163 -17.87 1.70 -21.81
N ASP A 164 -18.57 1.15 -22.81
CA ASP A 164 -18.10 -0.01 -23.55
C ASP A 164 -17.09 0.39 -24.64
N ILE A 165 -15.81 0.07 -24.38
CA ILE A 165 -14.69 0.17 -25.31
C ILE A 165 -13.85 -1.09 -25.13
N ALA A 166 -13.68 -1.86 -26.21
CA ALA A 166 -12.81 -3.03 -26.22
C ALA A 166 -11.36 -2.63 -26.50
N ILE A 167 -10.45 -3.03 -25.61
CA ILE A 167 -9.00 -2.87 -25.77
C ILE A 167 -8.38 -4.28 -25.72
N PRO A 168 -8.03 -4.89 -26.87
CA PRO A 168 -7.69 -6.31 -26.96
C PRO A 168 -6.55 -6.78 -26.04
N GLU A 169 -5.57 -5.94 -25.76
CA GLU A 169 -4.41 -6.21 -24.91
C GLU A 169 -4.71 -6.11 -23.40
N ALA A 170 -5.80 -5.45 -23.01
CA ALA A 170 -6.17 -5.19 -21.63
C ALA A 170 -6.83 -6.40 -20.97
N LYS A 171 -6.01 -7.33 -20.46
CA LYS A 171 -6.47 -8.63 -19.93
C LYS A 171 -6.05 -8.88 -18.49
N ASN A 172 -4.96 -8.27 -18.06
CA ASN A 172 -4.33 -8.54 -16.79
C ASN A 172 -5.12 -7.92 -15.64
N GLN A 173 -5.15 -8.62 -14.51
CA GLN A 173 -5.60 -8.04 -13.26
C GLN A 173 -4.50 -7.16 -12.66
N PHE A 174 -4.90 -6.20 -11.85
CA PHE A 174 -4.03 -5.35 -11.04
C PHE A 174 -3.94 -5.90 -9.63
N SER A 175 -2.73 -5.93 -9.07
CA SER A 175 -2.48 -6.30 -7.68
C SER A 175 -2.18 -5.05 -6.84
N TYR A 176 -2.92 -4.86 -5.75
CA TYR A 176 -2.59 -3.85 -4.74
C TYR A 176 -1.45 -4.31 -3.84
N LYS A 177 -1.08 -5.61 -3.83
CA LYS A 177 0.02 -6.12 -2.99
C LYS A 177 1.34 -5.39 -3.25
N VAL A 178 1.81 -4.65 -2.24
CA VAL A 178 3.15 -4.05 -2.25
C VAL A 178 4.16 -5.10 -1.78
N THR A 179 4.70 -5.87 -2.72
CA THR A 179 5.65 -6.96 -2.46
C THR A 179 7.10 -6.50 -2.33
N ARG A 180 7.39 -5.26 -2.74
CA ARG A 180 8.71 -4.62 -2.69
C ARG A 180 8.55 -3.11 -2.61
N MET A 181 9.29 -2.46 -1.72
CA MET A 181 9.41 -1.00 -1.72
C MET A 181 10.43 -0.55 -2.77
N PRO A 182 10.22 0.61 -3.42
CA PRO A 182 11.22 1.11 -4.34
C PRO A 182 12.47 1.51 -3.54
N ASP A 183 13.61 1.41 -4.19
CA ASP A 183 14.81 2.02 -3.66
C ASP A 183 14.74 3.54 -3.91
N PHE A 184 15.24 4.33 -2.97
CA PHE A 184 15.23 5.80 -3.03
C PHE A 184 16.65 6.33 -3.15
N LYS A 185 16.80 7.56 -3.67
CA LYS A 185 18.10 8.23 -3.70
C LYS A 185 18.65 8.43 -2.27
N PRO A 186 19.97 8.21 -2.04
CA PRO A 186 20.57 8.33 -0.70
C PRO A 186 20.28 9.67 -0.01
N GLU A 187 20.28 10.77 -0.76
CA GLU A 187 20.00 12.13 -0.28
C GLU A 187 18.55 12.35 0.18
N GLY A 188 17.62 11.45 -0.18
CA GLY A 188 16.23 11.50 0.26
C GLY A 188 15.98 10.89 1.64
N TYR A 189 16.99 10.26 2.25
CA TYR A 189 16.86 9.67 3.58
C TYR A 189 17.27 10.65 4.67
N GLU A 190 16.46 10.67 5.73
CA GLU A 190 16.70 11.43 6.95
C GLU A 190 16.97 10.48 8.11
N ASP A 191 17.78 10.94 9.07
CA ASP A 191 18.02 10.22 10.31
C ASP A 191 16.88 10.49 11.30
N LYS A 192 16.19 9.44 11.74
CA LYS A 192 15.19 9.46 12.82
C LYS A 192 15.73 8.70 14.03
N ASN A 193 15.89 9.41 15.14
CA ASN A 193 16.27 8.80 16.40
C ASN A 193 15.04 8.18 17.07
N ILE A 194 15.18 6.93 17.49
CA ILE A 194 14.17 6.22 18.28
C ILE A 194 14.82 5.71 19.55
N GLU A 195 14.16 5.90 20.68
CA GLU A 195 14.60 5.41 21.97
C GLU A 195 13.48 4.63 22.67
N PHE A 196 13.86 3.58 23.40
CA PHE A 196 12.95 2.92 24.33
C PHE A 196 13.72 2.20 25.43
N SER A 197 13.06 1.97 26.56
CA SER A 197 13.63 1.25 27.70
C SER A 197 13.10 -0.18 27.78
N TYR A 198 14.00 -1.13 27.95
CA TYR A 198 13.67 -2.54 28.20
C TYR A 198 14.48 -3.07 29.38
N ARG A 199 13.80 -3.51 30.45
CA ARG A 199 14.42 -4.01 31.70
C ARG A 199 15.52 -3.09 32.24
N GLN A 200 15.19 -1.82 32.42
CA GLN A 200 16.09 -0.77 32.94
C GLN A 200 17.31 -0.44 32.05
N LYS A 201 17.37 -0.98 30.83
CA LYS A 201 18.35 -0.60 29.82
C LYS A 201 17.69 0.26 28.75
N ASN A 202 18.30 1.39 28.44
CA ASN A 202 17.89 2.26 27.34
C ASN A 202 18.55 1.78 26.04
N TYR A 203 17.75 1.73 24.98
CA TYR A 203 18.18 1.39 23.64
C TYR A 203 17.93 2.59 22.75
N HIS A 204 18.91 2.90 21.90
CA HIS A 204 18.85 4.00 20.95
C HIS A 204 19.05 3.43 19.55
N PHE A 205 18.25 3.90 18.61
CA PHE A 205 18.31 3.56 17.20
C PHE A 205 18.41 4.84 16.41
N LYS A 206 19.26 4.81 15.38
CA LYS A 206 19.37 5.86 14.39
C LYS A 206 18.88 5.27 13.07
N LEU A 207 17.59 5.46 12.79
CA LEU A 207 16.94 4.89 11.61
C LEU A 207 17.10 5.83 10.43
N LYS A 208 17.35 5.27 9.26
CA LYS A 208 17.18 5.99 8.00
C LYS A 208 15.74 5.85 7.55
N VAL A 209 15.05 6.95 7.30
CA VAL A 209 13.65 6.94 6.85
C VAL A 209 13.47 7.90 5.68
N ASN A 210 12.53 7.62 4.78
CA ASN A 210 12.26 8.46 3.61
C ASN A 210 10.80 8.92 3.58
N LYS A 211 10.56 10.24 3.52
CA LYS A 211 9.21 10.83 3.53
C LYS A 211 8.38 10.46 2.30
N GLU A 212 9.00 10.07 1.18
CA GLU A 212 8.29 9.63 -0.02
C GLU A 212 7.46 8.37 0.21
N VAL A 213 7.77 7.57 1.23
CA VAL A 213 6.94 6.42 1.64
C VAL A 213 5.53 6.85 1.99
N GLN A 214 5.34 7.99 2.66
CA GLN A 214 4.00 8.52 2.95
C GLN A 214 3.24 8.85 1.67
N ASN A 215 3.94 9.30 0.62
CA ASN A 215 3.33 9.60 -0.67
C ASN A 215 2.91 8.34 -1.43
N ILE A 216 3.68 7.25 -1.33
CA ILE A 216 3.35 5.94 -1.93
C ILE A 216 1.99 5.45 -1.41
N PHE A 217 1.76 5.57 -0.11
CA PHE A 217 0.58 5.01 0.54
C PHE A 217 -0.57 6.02 0.74
N LYS A 218 -0.40 7.28 0.31
CA LYS A 218 -1.38 8.37 0.53
C LYS A 218 -2.81 8.02 0.09
N ASN A 219 -2.96 7.27 -1.00
CA ASN A 219 -4.26 6.85 -1.54
C ASN A 219 -4.36 5.32 -1.65
N TYR A 220 -3.51 4.60 -0.90
CA TYR A 220 -3.55 3.14 -0.88
C TYR A 220 -4.77 2.70 -0.06
N PRO A 221 -5.60 1.80 -0.59
CA PRO A 221 -6.83 1.39 0.10
C PRO A 221 -6.55 0.44 1.25
N VAL A 222 -7.57 0.18 2.06
CA VAL A 222 -7.54 -0.83 3.12
C VAL A 222 -7.61 -2.22 2.48
N VAL A 223 -6.45 -2.85 2.34
CA VAL A 223 -6.29 -4.23 1.87
C VAL A 223 -6.43 -5.24 3.01
N ASP A 224 -6.59 -6.52 2.66
CA ASP A 224 -6.57 -7.62 3.62
C ASP A 224 -5.31 -7.65 4.51
N PHE A 225 -5.45 -8.32 5.66
CA PHE A 225 -4.38 -8.39 6.67
C PHE A 225 -3.13 -9.14 6.15
N GLU A 226 -3.29 -10.11 5.25
CA GLU A 226 -2.14 -10.76 4.61
C GLU A 226 -1.31 -9.72 3.83
N SER A 227 -1.95 -8.98 2.93
CA SER A 227 -1.30 -7.99 2.07
C SER A 227 -0.71 -6.87 2.91
N TYR A 228 -1.44 -6.40 3.93
CA TYR A 228 -1.04 -5.33 4.83
C TYR A 228 0.20 -5.70 5.67
N PHE A 229 0.17 -6.84 6.37
CA PHE A 229 1.25 -7.25 7.27
C PHE A 229 2.54 -7.67 6.55
N ASN A 230 2.45 -7.95 5.25
CA ASN A 230 3.59 -8.35 4.44
C ASN A 230 4.23 -7.20 3.63
N ILE A 231 3.77 -5.95 3.80
CA ILE A 231 4.42 -4.79 3.16
C ILE A 231 5.85 -4.66 3.70
N PRO A 232 6.89 -4.69 2.83
CA PRO A 232 8.28 -4.64 3.26
C PRO A 232 8.72 -3.22 3.62
N LEU A 233 9.86 -3.11 4.31
CA LEU A 233 10.59 -1.85 4.47
C LEU A 233 11.43 -1.53 3.23
N SER A 234 11.70 -0.25 3.00
CA SER A 234 12.74 0.22 2.08
C SER A 234 14.13 -0.27 2.51
N ARG A 235 15.04 -0.39 1.55
CA ARG A 235 16.36 -1.02 1.78
C ARG A 235 17.17 -0.33 2.87
N GLU A 236 17.23 1.00 2.89
CA GLU A 236 18.02 1.73 3.88
C GLU A 236 17.35 1.70 5.26
N THR A 237 16.00 1.76 5.33
CA THR A 237 15.29 1.61 6.60
C THR A 237 15.50 0.21 7.17
N TYR A 238 15.36 -0.83 6.35
CA TYR A 238 15.69 -2.20 6.74
C TYR A 238 17.13 -2.29 7.28
N SER A 239 18.09 -1.75 6.53
CA SER A 239 19.53 -1.86 6.84
C SER A 239 19.93 -1.09 8.10
N SER A 240 19.20 -0.03 8.46
CA SER A 240 19.42 0.74 9.70
C SER A 240 18.71 0.15 10.93
N LEU A 241 17.63 -0.61 10.74
CA LEU A 241 16.80 -1.16 11.81
C LEU A 241 17.12 -2.62 12.14
N ILE A 242 16.95 -3.52 11.17
CA ILE A 242 16.93 -4.97 11.40
C ILE A 242 18.27 -5.50 11.94
N PRO A 243 19.44 -5.11 11.40
CA PRO A 243 20.73 -5.55 11.94
C PRO A 243 20.94 -5.11 13.40
N THR A 244 20.58 -3.87 13.73
CA THR A 244 20.68 -3.33 15.10
C THR A 244 19.77 -4.10 16.06
N LEU A 245 18.53 -4.40 15.66
CA LEU A 245 17.63 -5.25 16.44
C LEU A 245 18.21 -6.66 16.65
N LYS A 246 18.71 -7.30 15.58
CA LYS A 246 19.33 -8.64 15.66
C LYS A 246 20.51 -8.68 16.63
N GLU A 247 21.37 -7.64 16.63
CA GLU A 247 22.49 -7.57 17.57
C GLU A 247 22.01 -7.41 19.02
N ASN A 248 21.02 -6.55 19.27
CA ASN A 248 20.44 -6.39 20.62
C ASN A 248 19.81 -7.69 21.15
N LEU A 249 19.26 -8.51 20.26
CA LEU A 249 18.55 -9.76 20.57
C LEU A 249 19.46 -10.98 20.71
N LYS A 250 20.72 -10.92 20.25
CA LYS A 250 21.63 -12.07 20.12
C LYS A 250 21.85 -12.88 21.40
N LYS A 251 21.73 -12.25 22.57
CA LYS A 251 21.92 -12.88 23.89
C LYS A 251 20.59 -13.21 24.60
N MET A 252 19.46 -12.98 23.95
CA MET A 252 18.13 -13.25 24.50
C MET A 252 17.64 -14.62 24.06
N ASP A 253 17.00 -15.36 24.97
CA ASP A 253 16.18 -16.51 24.56
C ASP A 253 14.97 -16.05 23.73
N GLN A 254 14.34 -16.99 23.02
CA GLN A 254 13.22 -16.69 22.11
C GLN A 254 12.11 -15.89 22.80
N LYS A 255 11.71 -16.29 24.03
CA LYS A 255 10.66 -15.58 24.79
C LYS A 255 11.05 -14.13 25.08
N ASN A 256 12.26 -13.90 25.60
CA ASN A 256 12.74 -12.56 25.95
C ASN A 256 12.93 -11.70 24.71
N GLY A 257 13.34 -12.31 23.58
CA GLY A 257 13.47 -11.61 22.32
C GLY A 257 12.14 -11.18 21.71
N ILE A 258 11.12 -12.05 21.75
CA ILE A 258 9.76 -11.69 21.35
C ILE A 258 9.18 -10.62 22.29
N ASP A 259 9.42 -10.71 23.60
CA ASP A 259 8.99 -9.69 24.57
C ASP A 259 9.69 -8.35 24.32
N TYR A 260 10.96 -8.37 23.92
CA TYR A 260 11.70 -7.18 23.51
C TYR A 260 11.08 -6.52 22.28
N LEU A 261 10.80 -7.27 21.21
CA LEU A 261 10.16 -6.75 20.00
C LEU A 261 8.75 -6.22 20.27
N MET A 262 7.99 -6.92 21.12
CA MET A 262 6.66 -6.49 21.57
C MET A 262 6.76 -5.16 22.32
N ARG A 263 7.73 -5.00 23.22
CA ARG A 263 7.91 -3.74 23.96
C ARG A 263 8.50 -2.62 23.11
N PHE A 264 9.36 -2.93 22.13
CA PHE A 264 9.84 -1.95 21.16
C PHE A 264 8.66 -1.33 20.42
N THR A 265 7.82 -2.15 19.81
CA THR A 265 6.62 -1.68 19.09
C THR A 265 5.59 -1.00 19.99
N ARG A 266 5.51 -1.42 21.26
CA ARG A 266 4.61 -0.81 22.24
C ARG A 266 5.05 0.55 22.77
N TYR A 267 6.35 0.81 22.91
CA TYR A 267 6.82 1.98 23.66
C TYR A 267 7.74 2.92 22.88
N ALA A 268 8.22 2.53 21.71
CA ALA A 268 9.07 3.39 20.89
C ALA A 268 8.30 4.50 20.13
N PHE A 269 6.97 4.45 20.14
CA PHE A 269 6.08 5.35 19.40
C PHE A 269 4.98 5.89 20.32
N LEU A 270 4.53 7.13 20.11
CA LEU A 270 3.36 7.67 20.81
C LEU A 270 2.08 6.99 20.28
N TYR A 271 1.09 6.80 21.16
CA TYR A 271 -0.17 6.15 20.82
C TYR A 271 -1.26 7.19 20.58
N GLU A 272 -2.03 7.01 19.51
CA GLU A 272 -3.21 7.79 19.18
C GLU A 272 -4.17 6.90 18.38
N ASP A 273 -5.48 7.04 18.59
CA ASP A 273 -6.50 6.28 17.86
C ASP A 273 -6.90 7.04 16.58
N ASP A 274 -6.76 6.39 15.42
CA ASP A 274 -7.08 6.96 14.10
C ASP A 274 -8.59 7.21 13.93
N GLY A 275 -9.44 6.44 14.61
CA GLY A 275 -10.90 6.55 14.56
C GLY A 275 -11.43 7.84 15.17
N GLU A 276 -10.81 8.34 16.24
CA GLU A 276 -11.23 9.58 16.92
C GLU A 276 -10.79 10.85 16.18
N ASN A 277 -9.75 10.78 15.33
CA ASN A 277 -9.14 11.96 14.70
C ASN A 277 -9.34 12.08 13.17
N LEU A 278 -9.49 10.96 12.44
CA LEU A 278 -9.50 10.99 10.96
C LEU A 278 -10.83 10.57 10.32
N GLY A 279 -11.77 10.04 11.11
CA GLY A 279 -13.11 9.66 10.64
C GLY A 279 -13.12 8.57 9.56
N LYS A 280 -11.99 7.87 9.37
CA LYS A 280 -11.77 6.70 8.51
C LYS A 280 -10.64 5.85 9.09
N GLU A 281 -10.83 4.53 9.11
CA GLU A 281 -9.77 3.57 9.42
C GLU A 281 -8.63 3.73 8.40
N LYS A 282 -7.41 3.98 8.88
CA LYS A 282 -6.21 4.08 8.06
C LYS A 282 -5.17 3.13 8.62
N ARG A 283 -4.70 2.19 7.80
CA ARG A 283 -3.66 1.23 8.18
C ARG A 283 -2.31 1.69 7.63
N ASN A 284 -1.39 2.10 8.50
CA ASN A 284 -0.05 2.50 8.10
C ASN A 284 0.83 1.25 7.91
N ALA A 285 1.50 1.15 6.76
CA ALA A 285 2.51 0.12 6.53
C ALA A 285 3.62 0.19 7.59
N PRO A 286 4.41 -0.89 7.83
CA PRO A 286 5.44 -0.90 8.87
C PRO A 286 6.41 0.30 8.82
N GLU A 287 6.84 0.72 7.63
CA GLU A 287 7.71 1.90 7.48
C GLU A 287 6.99 3.22 7.74
N GLN A 288 5.68 3.32 7.43
CA GLN A 288 4.88 4.48 7.79
C GLN A 288 4.75 4.58 9.31
N THR A 289 4.57 3.48 10.04
CA THR A 289 4.61 3.47 11.52
C THR A 289 5.95 3.98 12.05
N LEU A 290 7.07 3.56 11.45
CA LEU A 290 8.40 4.06 11.80
C LEU A 290 8.56 5.56 11.48
N LEU A 291 7.90 6.08 10.45
CA LEU A 291 7.93 7.48 10.04
C LEU A 291 7.01 8.37 10.89
N SER A 292 5.86 7.86 11.31
CA SER A 292 4.84 8.62 12.05
C SER A 292 5.28 8.97 13.47
N GLN A 293 4.67 10.01 14.02
CA GLN A 293 4.81 10.36 15.44
C GLN A 293 3.87 9.51 16.30
N TYR A 294 2.68 9.26 15.77
CA TYR A 294 1.61 8.49 16.41
C TYR A 294 1.32 7.21 15.63
N SER A 295 0.79 6.20 16.31
CA SER A 295 0.39 4.91 15.73
C SER A 295 -0.66 4.25 16.60
N ASP A 296 -1.62 3.60 15.97
CA ASP A 296 -2.74 2.91 16.62
C ASP A 296 -2.45 1.41 16.83
N CYS A 297 -3.50 0.61 17.07
CA CYS A 297 -3.36 -0.82 17.33
C CYS A 297 -2.98 -1.63 16.07
N ASP A 298 -3.52 -1.27 14.90
CA ASP A 298 -3.29 -1.99 13.64
C ASP A 298 -1.84 -1.80 13.19
N ASP A 299 -1.36 -0.55 13.25
CA ASP A 299 0.00 -0.16 12.91
C ASP A 299 1.05 -0.89 13.73
N ARG A 300 0.84 -0.96 15.05
CA ARG A 300 1.76 -1.61 15.99
C ARG A 300 1.73 -3.11 15.83
N ALA A 301 0.56 -3.70 15.57
CA ALA A 301 0.41 -5.11 15.25
C ALA A 301 1.14 -5.47 13.95
N ALA A 302 1.01 -4.67 12.90
CA ALA A 302 1.70 -4.86 11.63
C ALA A 302 3.22 -4.75 11.79
N LEU A 303 3.71 -3.72 12.49
CA LEU A 303 5.15 -3.56 12.75
C LEU A 303 5.69 -4.70 13.60
N PHE A 304 4.98 -5.13 14.66
CA PHE A 304 5.41 -6.27 15.48
C PHE A 304 5.46 -7.56 14.68
N PHE A 305 4.40 -7.85 13.91
CA PHE A 305 4.35 -8.98 13.01
C PHE A 305 5.54 -8.98 12.05
N TYR A 306 5.79 -7.84 11.39
CA TYR A 306 6.90 -7.68 10.46
C TYR A 306 8.24 -8.00 11.14
N LEU A 307 8.50 -7.43 12.32
CA LEU A 307 9.77 -7.64 13.02
C LEU A 307 9.96 -9.10 13.47
N VAL A 308 8.92 -9.76 13.99
CA VAL A 308 9.01 -11.17 14.38
C VAL A 308 9.26 -12.05 13.16
N LYS A 309 8.58 -11.79 12.03
CA LYS A 309 8.79 -12.49 10.77
C LYS A 309 10.24 -12.33 10.27
N GLU A 310 10.77 -11.11 10.21
CA GLU A 310 12.11 -10.84 9.65
C GLU A 310 13.27 -11.31 10.55
N ILE A 311 13.04 -11.39 11.87
CA ILE A 311 14.10 -11.71 12.84
C ILE A 311 14.07 -13.17 13.27
N TYR A 312 12.88 -13.68 13.61
CA TYR A 312 12.71 -15.03 14.15
C TYR A 312 12.01 -15.98 13.18
N ASN A 313 11.27 -15.46 12.21
CA ASN A 313 10.53 -16.24 11.22
C ASN A 313 9.65 -17.32 11.88
N LEU A 314 8.84 -16.91 12.86
CA LEU A 314 7.96 -17.82 13.62
C LEU A 314 6.53 -17.82 13.08
N PRO A 315 5.78 -18.93 13.23
CA PRO A 315 4.36 -18.94 12.94
C PRO A 315 3.61 -17.95 13.83
N MET A 316 2.69 -17.20 13.23
CA MET A 316 1.90 -16.17 13.91
C MET A 316 0.46 -16.19 13.42
N VAL A 317 -0.45 -15.76 14.28
CA VAL A 317 -1.85 -15.49 13.91
C VAL A 317 -2.22 -14.07 14.32
N ALA A 318 -2.89 -13.36 13.42
CA ALA A 318 -3.52 -12.07 13.67
C ALA A 318 -4.91 -12.31 14.26
N VAL A 319 -5.17 -11.76 15.44
CA VAL A 319 -6.39 -11.98 16.20
C VAL A 319 -7.16 -10.67 16.29
N LEU A 320 -8.26 -10.57 15.54
CA LEU A 320 -9.12 -9.41 15.50
C LEU A 320 -10.28 -9.56 16.49
N TYR A 321 -10.33 -8.65 17.46
CA TYR A 321 -11.50 -8.39 18.29
C TYR A 321 -12.30 -7.22 17.69
N PRO A 322 -13.56 -6.98 18.12
CA PRO A 322 -14.41 -5.94 17.53
C PRO A 322 -13.79 -4.54 17.44
N GLU A 323 -12.92 -4.17 18.39
CA GLU A 323 -12.28 -2.85 18.47
C GLU A 323 -10.76 -2.96 18.74
N HIS A 324 -10.15 -4.13 18.51
CA HIS A 324 -8.73 -4.32 18.84
C HIS A 324 -8.07 -5.43 18.02
N LEU A 325 -6.90 -5.15 17.46
CA LEU A 325 -6.06 -6.14 16.81
C LEU A 325 -4.84 -6.49 17.67
N THR A 326 -4.54 -7.79 17.77
CA THR A 326 -3.35 -8.27 18.47
C THR A 326 -2.75 -9.48 17.74
N ILE A 327 -1.53 -9.87 18.11
CA ILE A 327 -0.82 -10.98 17.48
C ILE A 327 -0.63 -12.11 18.49
N ALA A 328 -0.81 -13.36 18.08
CA ALA A 328 -0.37 -14.51 18.85
C ALA A 328 0.75 -15.26 18.13
N VAL A 329 1.83 -15.58 18.84
CA VAL A 329 3.06 -16.17 18.28
C VAL A 329 3.19 -17.61 18.76
N ASN A 330 3.49 -18.54 17.84
CA ASN A 330 3.83 -19.90 18.19
C ASN A 330 5.30 -19.93 18.68
N LEU A 331 5.45 -19.99 19.99
CA LEU A 331 6.75 -20.11 20.66
C LEU A 331 7.11 -21.58 20.88
N ASP A 332 8.40 -21.88 20.98
CA ASP A 332 8.91 -23.23 21.29
C ASP A 332 8.31 -23.77 22.60
N LYS A 333 8.10 -22.87 23.56
CA LYS A 333 7.40 -23.13 24.82
C LYS A 333 6.28 -22.11 24.96
N PRO A 334 5.01 -22.53 24.86
CA PRO A 334 3.88 -21.62 25.06
C PRO A 334 3.93 -20.95 26.43
N VAL A 335 3.51 -19.69 26.50
CA VAL A 335 3.58 -18.85 27.70
C VAL A 335 2.20 -18.26 27.98
N GLY A 336 1.72 -18.40 29.23
CA GLY A 336 0.48 -17.78 29.69
C GLY A 336 -0.77 -18.32 28.98
N ASN A 337 -1.72 -17.42 28.69
CA ASN A 337 -2.90 -17.74 27.89
C ASN A 337 -2.50 -17.96 26.44
N THR A 338 -3.06 -19.00 25.84
CA THR A 338 -2.76 -19.39 24.47
C THR A 338 -4.04 -19.54 23.66
N LEU A 339 -3.91 -19.29 22.36
CA LEU A 339 -4.90 -19.60 21.34
C LEU A 339 -4.49 -20.91 20.66
N THR A 340 -5.42 -21.84 20.50
CA THR A 340 -5.18 -23.04 19.69
C THR A 340 -5.71 -22.82 18.27
N TYR A 341 -4.84 -22.94 17.28
CA TYR A 341 -5.20 -22.83 15.86
C TYR A 341 -4.44 -23.90 15.07
N ASN A 342 -5.13 -24.64 14.20
CA ASN A 342 -4.56 -25.74 13.41
C ASN A 342 -3.67 -26.71 14.22
N GLY A 343 -4.10 -27.03 15.46
CA GLY A 343 -3.41 -27.96 16.34
C GLY A 343 -2.15 -27.42 17.03
N ARG A 344 -1.82 -26.12 16.88
CA ARG A 344 -0.68 -25.47 17.55
C ARG A 344 -1.15 -24.43 18.56
N GLN A 345 -0.35 -24.20 19.59
CA GLN A 345 -0.61 -23.19 20.61
C GLN A 345 0.17 -21.89 20.30
N TYR A 346 -0.54 -20.76 20.29
CA TYR A 346 0.01 -19.44 20.04
C TYR A 346 -0.14 -18.60 21.31
N SER A 347 0.94 -18.02 21.82
CA SER A 347 0.91 -17.15 23.00
C SER A 347 0.56 -15.74 22.58
N PHE A 348 -0.39 -15.10 23.26
CA PHE A 348 -0.78 -13.71 22.95
C PHE A 348 0.39 -12.75 23.20
N CYS A 349 0.64 -11.86 22.24
CA CYS A 349 1.65 -10.82 22.28
C CYS A 349 0.96 -9.51 21.95
N GLU A 350 0.87 -8.62 22.93
CA GLU A 350 0.14 -7.35 22.81
C GLU A 350 1.10 -6.20 22.45
N PRO A 351 1.23 -5.78 21.19
CA PRO A 351 2.18 -4.72 20.81
C PRO A 351 1.63 -3.31 21.08
N THR A 352 0.38 -3.18 21.55
CA THR A 352 -0.25 -1.88 21.80
C THR A 352 -0.30 -1.58 23.31
N PRO A 353 -0.13 -0.32 23.76
CA PRO A 353 -0.28 0.04 25.15
C PRO A 353 -1.66 -0.37 25.69
N GLN A 354 -1.69 -0.83 26.93
CA GLN A 354 -2.90 -1.24 27.63
C GLN A 354 -2.91 -0.59 29.02
N ILE A 355 -4.07 -0.54 29.67
CA ILE A 355 -4.22 -0.01 31.05
C ILE A 355 -3.24 -0.68 32.02
N ARG A 356 -2.89 -1.96 31.77
CA ARG A 356 -1.87 -2.71 32.52
C ARG A 356 -0.73 -3.08 31.58
N ASP A 357 0.50 -3.08 32.09
CA ASP A 357 1.64 -3.62 31.34
C ASP A 357 1.49 -5.15 31.19
N LEU A 358 1.00 -5.57 30.02
CA LEU A 358 0.77 -6.98 29.71
C LEU A 358 2.07 -7.66 29.28
N LYS A 359 2.35 -8.81 29.90
CA LYS A 359 3.42 -9.74 29.49
C LYS A 359 2.91 -10.67 28.38
N ILE A 360 3.83 -11.35 27.70
CA ILE A 360 3.46 -12.45 26.78
C ILE A 360 2.52 -13.43 27.49
N GLY A 361 1.45 -13.82 26.78
CA GLY A 361 0.39 -14.69 27.26
C GLY A 361 -0.64 -14.00 28.14
N GLN A 362 -0.55 -12.69 28.37
CA GLN A 362 -1.58 -11.94 29.07
C GLN A 362 -2.50 -11.25 28.08
N ILE A 363 -3.80 -11.27 28.39
CA ILE A 363 -4.86 -10.62 27.63
C ILE A 363 -5.53 -9.62 28.57
N SER A 364 -5.89 -8.45 28.06
CA SER A 364 -6.62 -7.45 28.83
C SER A 364 -7.96 -8.02 29.31
N SER A 365 -8.43 -7.54 30.47
CA SER A 365 -9.67 -8.06 31.05
C SER A 365 -10.90 -7.82 30.17
N SER A 366 -10.91 -6.72 29.39
CA SER A 366 -11.97 -6.40 28.44
C SER A 366 -12.07 -7.41 27.29
N LEU A 367 -10.96 -8.02 26.88
CA LEU A 367 -10.92 -8.93 25.73
C LEU A 367 -11.13 -10.41 26.08
N LYS A 368 -10.95 -10.81 27.35
CA LYS A 368 -11.01 -12.23 27.77
C LYS A 368 -12.29 -12.99 27.41
N HIS A 369 -13.41 -12.29 27.34
CA HIS A 369 -14.72 -12.86 27.01
C HIS A 369 -15.30 -12.33 25.70
N SER A 370 -14.51 -11.52 24.99
CA SER A 370 -14.90 -11.01 23.68
C SER A 370 -14.69 -12.09 22.62
N LYS A 371 -15.58 -12.12 21.63
CA LYS A 371 -15.37 -12.96 20.45
C LYS A 371 -14.24 -12.36 19.62
N PHE A 372 -13.48 -13.22 18.96
CA PHE A 372 -12.43 -12.83 18.05
C PHE A 372 -12.49 -13.66 16.77
N GLU A 373 -11.83 -13.14 15.75
CA GLU A 373 -11.58 -13.81 14.48
C GLU A 373 -10.07 -13.94 14.24
N ILE A 374 -9.65 -15.04 13.60
CA ILE A 374 -8.30 -15.17 13.07
C ILE A 374 -8.34 -14.68 11.63
N VAL A 375 -7.87 -13.44 11.42
CA VAL A 375 -7.97 -12.75 10.13
C VAL A 375 -6.76 -12.98 9.22
N TYR A 376 -5.67 -13.49 9.78
CA TYR A 376 -4.50 -13.92 9.02
C TYR A 376 -3.66 -14.90 9.84
N ALA A 377 -3.08 -15.91 9.17
CA ALA A 377 -2.16 -16.87 9.77
C ALA A 377 -0.91 -16.99 8.91
N TYR A 378 0.23 -16.71 9.51
CA TYR A 378 1.54 -16.82 8.88
C TYR A 378 2.20 -18.13 9.26
N GLU A 379 2.63 -18.86 8.24
CA GLU A 379 3.46 -20.05 8.37
C GLU A 379 4.77 -19.79 7.62
N PRO A 380 5.93 -19.91 8.29
CA PRO A 380 7.22 -19.82 7.64
C PRO A 380 7.30 -20.84 6.50
N LYS A 381 7.69 -20.39 5.30
CA LYS A 381 7.97 -21.32 4.20
C LYS A 381 9.11 -22.23 4.66
N ARG A 382 8.88 -23.55 4.68
CA ARG A 382 9.96 -24.51 4.88
C ARG A 382 11.01 -24.24 3.81
N THR A 383 12.20 -23.81 4.22
CA THR A 383 13.36 -23.90 3.35
C THR A 383 13.52 -25.39 3.04
N ALA A 384 13.30 -25.76 1.78
CA ALA A 384 13.72 -27.08 1.31
C ALA A 384 15.24 -27.12 1.49
N ASN A 385 15.69 -27.92 2.46
CA ASN A 385 17.11 -28.22 2.64
C ASN A 385 17.63 -29.05 1.47
#